data_AF-A0A653TLT4-F1
#
_entry.id   AF-A0A653TLT4-F1
#
_cell.length_a   1.000
_cell.length_b   1.000
_cell.length_c   1.000
_cell.angle_alpha   90.00
_cell.angle_beta   90.00
_cell.angle_gamma   90.00
#
_symmetry.space_group_name_H-M   'P 1'
#
loop_
_entity.id
_entity.type
_entity.pdbx_description
1 polymer ?
#
loop_
_entity_poly.entity_id
_entity_poly.type
_entity_poly.pdbx_seq_one_letter_code
_entity_poly.pdbx_strand_id
1 'polypeptide(L)'
;MRKIIKISSIAFLVGLLFFISCEDENLGKDEDETLTKSFVIDGKIKQDGMLIGKEINNELVLLLNNEELKKLFSEINDEQGLDHIEYSDFKILKKEIEISGEIEVYYGLYANDKDHNFNTAIELKKTNDTLSLYSKGGTITCTSTNCGIAGCLPVQTTVTSDGQSVKVWTCSTCSQRDGTCSKTATISIEP
;
A
#
# COMPACT_ATOMS: atom_id res chain seq x y z
N MET A 1 11.77 60.55 57.15
CA MET A 1 12.35 59.50 58.01
C MET A 1 11.36 58.35 58.16
N ARG A 2 11.72 57.15 57.68
CA ARG A 2 11.25 55.80 58.07
C ARG A 2 11.78 54.85 56.98
N LYS A 3 12.92 54.22 57.25
CA LYS A 3 13.12 52.86 57.82
C LYS A 3 12.92 51.76 56.77
N ILE A 4 14.07 51.30 56.28
CA ILE A 4 14.32 50.00 55.65
C ILE A 4 13.87 48.90 56.63
N ILE A 5 13.13 47.90 56.15
CA ILE A 5 13.02 46.60 56.81
C ILE A 5 13.39 45.54 55.78
N LYS A 6 14.47 44.82 56.08
CA LYS A 6 14.90 43.58 55.42
C LYS A 6 13.91 42.47 55.76
N ILE A 7 13.54 41.66 54.78
CA ILE A 7 12.96 40.33 55.03
C ILE A 7 13.85 39.34 54.27
N SER A 8 14.47 38.44 55.02
CA SER A 8 15.30 37.34 54.54
C SER A 8 14.78 36.05 55.14
N SER A 9 14.81 35.00 54.31
CA SER A 9 14.70 33.56 54.63
C SER A 9 13.30 33.08 55.02
N ILE A 10 12.60 32.33 54.16
CA ILE A 10 12.80 30.94 53.69
C ILE A 10 12.28 29.90 54.70
N ALA A 11 11.47 28.98 54.13
CA ALA A 11 11.08 27.65 54.61
C ALA A 11 9.96 27.63 55.67
N PHE A 12 9.04 26.66 55.69
CA PHE A 12 8.94 25.39 54.97
C PHE A 12 7.49 24.89 55.08
N LEU A 13 7.06 24.16 54.05
CA LEU A 13 6.01 23.13 53.97
C LEU A 13 4.92 23.05 55.05
N VAL A 14 3.67 23.20 54.58
CA VAL A 14 2.53 22.32 54.85
C VAL A 14 1.74 22.31 53.53
N GLY A 15 1.42 21.22 52.85
CA GLY A 15 0.96 19.93 53.33
C GLY A 15 -0.47 19.77 52.82
N LEU A 16 -0.64 18.89 51.82
CA LEU A 16 -1.89 18.35 51.25
C LEU A 16 -2.93 19.35 50.72
N LEU A 17 -3.52 19.03 49.57
CA LEU A 17 -4.96 18.78 49.45
C LEU A 17 -5.27 18.22 48.05
N PHE A 18 -5.92 17.06 48.06
CA PHE A 18 -6.69 16.56 46.93
C PHE A 18 -7.93 17.46 46.72
N PHE A 19 -8.42 17.43 45.47
CA PHE A 19 -9.82 17.57 45.02
C PHE A 19 -10.20 18.79 44.16
N ILE A 20 -10.79 18.43 43.00
CA ILE A 20 -11.88 19.06 42.24
C ILE A 20 -11.51 19.82 40.96
N SER A 21 -11.77 19.12 39.85
CA SER A 21 -12.69 19.44 38.74
C SER A 21 -12.35 20.53 37.71
N CYS A 22 -12.66 20.12 36.47
CA CYS A 22 -12.58 20.72 35.14
C CYS A 22 -12.75 22.25 35.01
N GLU A 23 -11.96 22.83 34.09
CA GLU A 23 -12.49 23.61 32.97
C GLU A 23 -11.47 23.70 31.83
N ASP A 24 -11.98 23.58 30.59
CA ASP A 24 -11.28 23.55 29.31
C ASP A 24 -10.46 24.80 29.02
N GLU A 25 -9.22 24.64 28.54
CA GLU A 25 -8.65 25.49 27.50
C GLU A 25 -7.84 24.65 26.50
N ASN A 26 -8.33 24.66 25.25
CA ASN A 26 -7.67 24.22 24.03
C ASN A 26 -6.21 24.66 23.95
N LEU A 27 -5.31 23.77 23.50
CA LEU A 27 -4.36 24.02 22.40
C LEU A 27 -3.40 22.85 22.21
N GLY A 28 -3.39 22.29 20.99
CA GLY A 28 -2.21 21.63 20.44
C GLY A 28 -2.37 20.14 20.14
N LYS A 29 -2.76 19.87 18.89
CA LYS A 29 -2.17 18.87 17.99
C LYS A 29 -1.23 17.85 18.65
N ASP A 30 -1.55 16.58 18.52
CA ASP A 30 -0.89 15.79 17.48
C ASP A 30 -1.79 14.62 17.08
N GLU A 31 -2.01 14.55 15.77
CA GLU A 31 -2.64 13.45 15.08
C GLU A 31 -1.68 12.25 15.07
N ASP A 32 -2.27 11.07 15.22
CA ASP A 32 -1.93 9.87 14.46
C ASP A 32 -0.65 9.10 14.79
N GLU A 33 -0.82 7.99 15.50
CA GLU A 33 -0.03 6.79 15.25
C GLU A 33 -0.83 5.52 15.61
N THR A 34 -2.03 5.38 15.03
CA THR A 34 -2.65 4.05 14.98
C THR A 34 -2.01 3.27 13.83
N LEU A 35 -0.84 2.70 14.13
CA LEU A 35 -0.21 1.63 13.36
C LEU A 35 -1.17 0.43 13.33
N THR A 36 -2.03 0.39 12.31
CA THR A 36 -2.93 -0.74 12.05
C THR A 36 -2.09 -1.92 11.56
N LYS A 37 -1.51 -2.67 12.50
CA LYS A 37 -1.06 -4.03 12.23
C LYS A 37 -2.26 -4.83 11.73
N SER A 38 -2.06 -5.55 10.63
CA SER A 38 -3.00 -6.45 9.96
C SER A 38 -3.94 -7.16 10.94
N PHE A 39 -5.25 -6.97 10.78
CA PHE A 39 -6.25 -7.77 11.48
C PHE A 39 -6.70 -8.91 10.58
N VAL A 40 -6.22 -10.12 10.87
CA VAL A 40 -6.82 -11.36 10.36
C VAL A 40 -8.12 -11.56 11.13
N ILE A 41 -9.27 -11.48 10.46
CA ILE A 41 -10.58 -11.81 11.02
C ILE A 41 -11.14 -12.93 10.15
N ASP A 42 -11.48 -14.07 10.76
CA ASP A 42 -12.05 -15.25 10.09
C ASP A 42 -11.21 -15.84 8.93
N GLY A 43 -9.89 -15.78 9.03
CA GLY A 43 -8.96 -16.44 8.10
C GLY A 43 -8.76 -15.73 6.76
N LYS A 44 -9.56 -14.71 6.45
CA LYS A 44 -9.43 -13.85 5.27
C LYS A 44 -8.67 -12.56 5.62
N ILE A 45 -7.76 -12.13 4.75
CA ILE A 45 -7.09 -10.85 4.91
C ILE A 45 -8.10 -9.75 4.51
N LYS A 46 -8.40 -8.81 5.42
CA LYS A 46 -9.07 -7.56 5.00
C LYS A 46 -8.06 -6.78 4.15
N GLN A 47 -8.22 -6.86 2.84
CA GLN A 47 -7.28 -6.32 1.87
C GLN A 47 -7.27 -4.77 1.87
N ASP A 48 -8.39 -4.12 2.21
CA ASP A 48 -8.43 -2.66 2.16
C ASP A 48 -7.56 -1.99 3.22
N GLY A 49 -6.62 -1.15 2.78
CA GLY A 49 -5.73 -0.41 3.66
C GLY A 49 -4.63 -1.24 4.32
N MET A 50 -4.46 -2.52 3.95
CA MET A 50 -3.36 -3.35 4.47
C MET A 50 -2.02 -2.71 4.11
N LEU A 51 -1.19 -2.43 5.13
CA LEU A 51 0.13 -1.85 4.94
C LEU A 51 1.09 -2.88 4.34
N ILE A 52 1.58 -2.61 3.12
CA ILE A 52 2.45 -3.50 2.34
C ILE A 52 3.91 -3.04 2.41
N GLY A 53 4.14 -1.73 2.37
CA GLY A 53 5.48 -1.19 2.24
C GLY A 53 5.64 0.23 2.74
N LYS A 54 6.88 0.70 2.73
CA LYS A 54 7.27 2.08 3.06
C LYS A 54 8.34 2.57 2.10
N GLU A 55 8.32 3.86 1.79
CA GLU A 55 9.44 4.56 1.15
C GLU A 55 10.39 5.07 2.25
N ILE A 56 11.66 4.69 2.18
CA ILE A 56 12.71 5.12 3.11
C ILE A 56 13.89 5.55 2.26
N ASN A 57 14.30 6.82 2.33
CA ASN A 57 15.41 7.36 1.54
C ASN A 57 15.27 7.07 0.04
N ASN A 58 14.07 7.23 -0.52
CA ASN A 58 13.72 6.92 -1.92
C ASN A 58 13.81 5.44 -2.31
N GLU A 59 13.98 4.53 -1.35
CA GLU A 59 13.91 3.09 -1.56
C GLU A 59 12.55 2.54 -1.09
N LEU A 60 11.96 1.67 -1.90
CA LEU A 60 10.70 1.00 -1.57
C LEU A 60 10.97 -0.30 -0.82
N VAL A 61 10.51 -0.38 0.42
CA VAL A 61 10.76 -1.50 1.33
C VAL A 61 9.46 -2.23 1.61
N LEU A 62 9.48 -3.56 1.47
CA LEU A 62 8.38 -4.43 1.90
C LEU A 62 8.37 -4.54 3.43
N LEU A 63 7.19 -4.42 4.02
CA LEU A 63 7.00 -4.56 5.47
C LEU A 63 6.47 -5.94 5.88
N LEU A 64 5.87 -6.66 4.92
CA LEU A 64 5.40 -8.04 5.12
C LEU A 64 6.51 -9.03 4.82
N ASN A 65 6.50 -10.16 5.53
CA ASN A 65 7.40 -11.26 5.24
C ASN A 65 6.91 -12.12 4.06
N ASN A 66 7.77 -13.00 3.55
CA ASN A 66 7.46 -13.84 2.39
C ASN A 66 6.24 -14.74 2.59
N GLU A 67 5.98 -15.24 3.79
CA GLU A 67 4.82 -16.12 4.04
C GLU A 67 3.50 -15.32 4.05
N GLU A 68 3.51 -14.10 4.59
CA GLU A 68 2.37 -13.19 4.51
C GLU A 68 2.06 -12.78 3.07
N LEU A 69 3.09 -12.50 2.28
CA LEU A 69 2.95 -12.15 0.86
C LEU A 69 2.44 -13.34 0.04
N LYS A 70 2.96 -14.55 0.25
CA LYS A 70 2.42 -15.77 -0.39
C LYS A 70 0.95 -15.99 -0.06
N LYS A 71 0.55 -15.81 1.20
CA LYS A 71 -0.85 -15.94 1.61
C LYS A 71 -1.75 -14.92 0.90
N LEU A 72 -1.31 -13.67 0.83
CA LEU A 72 -2.03 -12.60 0.13
C LEU A 72 -2.27 -12.95 -1.35
N PHE A 73 -1.21 -13.35 -2.07
CA PHE A 73 -1.34 -13.70 -3.48
C PHE A 73 -2.11 -15.01 -3.71
N SER A 74 -2.03 -15.98 -2.79
CA SER A 74 -2.84 -17.21 -2.86
C SER A 74 -4.33 -16.90 -2.77
N GLU A 75 -4.74 -16.05 -1.81
CA GLU A 75 -6.15 -15.66 -1.66
C GLU A 75 -6.68 -14.98 -2.93
N ILE A 76 -5.86 -14.13 -3.55
CA ILE A 76 -6.16 -13.44 -4.80
C ILE A 76 -6.30 -14.41 -5.98
N ASN A 77 -5.45 -15.44 -6.07
CA ASN A 77 -5.55 -16.44 -7.12
C ASN A 77 -6.83 -17.26 -7.02
N ASP A 78 -7.19 -17.66 -5.80
CA ASP A 78 -8.43 -18.37 -5.52
C ASP A 78 -9.65 -17.51 -5.93
N GLU A 79 -9.62 -16.21 -5.63
CA GLU A 79 -10.66 -15.25 -6.06
C GLU A 79 -10.75 -15.11 -7.58
N GLN A 80 -9.63 -15.22 -8.29
CA GLN A 80 -9.56 -15.13 -9.76
C GLN A 80 -9.85 -16.47 -10.46
N GLY A 81 -10.08 -17.55 -9.70
CA GLY A 81 -10.23 -18.90 -10.25
C GLY A 81 -8.95 -19.38 -10.96
N LEU A 82 -7.80 -18.89 -10.53
CA LEU A 82 -6.50 -19.33 -11.03
C LEU A 82 -6.10 -20.59 -10.27
N ASP A 83 -5.47 -21.53 -10.99
CA ASP A 83 -4.87 -22.70 -10.35
C ASP A 83 -3.82 -22.27 -9.32
N HIS A 84 -3.42 -23.19 -8.44
CA HIS A 84 -2.48 -22.90 -7.34
C HIS A 84 -1.10 -22.46 -7.89
N ILE A 85 -0.91 -21.15 -8.09
CA ILE A 85 0.36 -20.57 -8.52
C ILE A 85 1.28 -20.45 -7.31
N GLU A 86 2.47 -21.03 -7.43
CA GLU A 86 3.53 -20.87 -6.45
C GLU A 86 4.37 -19.62 -6.78
N TYR A 87 4.49 -18.73 -5.78
CA TYR A 87 5.29 -17.51 -5.90
C TYR A 87 6.63 -17.63 -5.18
N SER A 88 7.68 -17.11 -5.82
CA SER A 88 9.07 -17.19 -5.37
C SER A 88 9.59 -15.86 -4.82
N ASP A 89 9.30 -14.76 -5.52
CA ASP A 89 9.80 -13.43 -5.17
C ASP A 89 8.69 -12.38 -5.20
N PHE A 90 8.86 -11.34 -4.37
CA PHE A 90 7.95 -10.21 -4.29
C PHE A 90 8.72 -8.90 -4.37
N LYS A 91 8.15 -7.90 -5.05
CA LYS A 91 8.73 -6.57 -5.11
C LYS A 91 7.69 -5.49 -5.27
N ILE A 92 7.98 -4.32 -4.73
CA ILE A 92 7.24 -3.11 -5.06
C ILE A 92 7.94 -2.44 -6.24
N LEU A 93 7.21 -2.13 -7.30
CA LEU A 93 7.70 -1.27 -8.37
C LEU A 93 6.90 0.02 -8.43
N LYS A 94 7.57 1.11 -8.82
CA LYS A 94 6.93 2.33 -9.26
C LYS A 94 6.87 2.41 -10.79
N LYS A 95 5.79 2.97 -11.33
CA LYS A 95 5.63 3.30 -12.74
C LYS A 95 5.19 4.74 -12.90
N GLU A 96 5.89 5.43 -13.79
CA GLU A 96 5.63 6.82 -14.14
C GLU A 96 4.96 6.82 -15.50
N ILE A 97 3.82 7.51 -15.62
CA ILE A 97 3.08 7.58 -16.87
C ILE A 97 2.69 9.03 -17.13
N GLU A 98 3.00 9.50 -18.33
CA GLU A 98 2.61 10.83 -18.78
C GLU A 98 1.15 10.83 -19.27
N ILE A 99 0.36 11.78 -18.77
CA ILE A 99 -0.99 12.09 -19.27
C ILE A 99 -1.05 13.59 -19.51
N SER A 100 -1.36 14.00 -20.74
CA SER A 100 -1.63 15.42 -21.04
C SER A 100 -0.51 16.37 -20.56
N GLY A 101 0.74 15.91 -20.51
CA GLY A 101 1.90 16.68 -20.05
C GLY A 101 2.19 16.61 -18.54
N GLU A 102 1.41 15.85 -17.77
CA GLU A 102 1.65 15.60 -16.34
C GLU A 102 2.16 14.17 -16.12
N ILE A 103 3.14 13.99 -15.21
CA ILE A 103 3.66 12.68 -14.83
C ILE A 103 2.90 12.20 -13.60
N GLU A 104 2.18 11.10 -13.74
CA GLU A 104 1.57 10.39 -12.62
C GLU A 104 2.42 9.19 -12.19
N VAL A 105 2.46 8.91 -10.88
CA VAL A 105 3.26 7.82 -10.29
C VAL A 105 2.35 6.77 -9.66
N TYR A 106 2.52 5.53 -10.09
CA TYR A 106 1.77 4.37 -9.62
C TYR A 106 2.69 3.37 -8.95
N TYR A 107 2.18 2.66 -7.95
CA TYR A 107 2.90 1.64 -7.21
C TYR A 107 2.18 0.31 -7.35
N GLY A 108 2.93 -0.75 -7.62
CA GLY A 108 2.40 -2.11 -7.71
C GLY A 108 3.21 -3.06 -6.84
N LEU A 109 2.52 -3.95 -6.13
CA LEU A 109 3.12 -5.14 -5.52
C LEU A 109 3.10 -6.26 -6.57
N TYR A 110 4.29 -6.69 -6.98
CA TYR A 110 4.48 -7.71 -8.00
C TYR A 110 4.95 -9.03 -7.38
N ALA A 111 4.47 -10.15 -7.91
CA ALA A 111 4.95 -11.48 -7.55
C ALA A 111 5.46 -12.27 -8.77
N ASN A 112 6.58 -12.95 -8.60
CA ASN A 112 7.16 -13.88 -9.56
C ASN A 112 6.62 -15.29 -9.33
N ASP A 113 6.26 -15.99 -10.40
CA ASP A 113 6.08 -17.44 -10.34
C ASP A 113 7.44 -18.18 -10.27
N LYS A 114 7.39 -19.51 -10.26
CA LYS A 114 8.58 -20.38 -10.27
C LYS A 114 9.48 -20.21 -11.50
N ASP A 115 8.98 -19.62 -12.57
CA ASP A 115 9.70 -19.37 -13.81
C ASP A 115 10.27 -17.93 -13.83
N HIS A 116 10.23 -17.24 -12.67
CA HIS A 116 10.73 -15.88 -12.42
C HIS A 116 10.09 -14.80 -13.31
N ASN A 117 8.85 -15.04 -13.77
CA ASN A 117 8.08 -14.04 -14.49
C ASN A 117 7.12 -13.33 -13.54
N PHE A 118 7.11 -12.00 -13.55
CA PHE A 118 6.12 -11.23 -12.81
C PHE A 118 4.79 -11.34 -13.53
N ASN A 119 3.95 -12.26 -13.08
CA ASN A 119 2.67 -12.51 -13.74
C ASN A 119 1.50 -11.88 -12.98
N THR A 120 1.67 -11.48 -11.71
CA THR A 120 0.59 -10.88 -10.93
C THR A 120 1.03 -9.54 -10.35
N ALA A 121 0.15 -8.55 -10.40
CA ALA A 121 0.34 -7.25 -9.77
C ALA A 121 -0.93 -6.76 -9.07
N ILE A 122 -0.73 -6.22 -7.86
CA ILE A 122 -1.77 -5.60 -7.05
C ILE A 122 -1.45 -4.11 -6.95
N GLU A 123 -2.45 -3.27 -7.21
CA GLU A 123 -2.27 -1.82 -7.10
C GLU A 123 -2.09 -1.40 -5.63
N LEU A 124 -1.12 -0.51 -5.39
CA LEU A 124 -0.87 0.07 -4.09
C LEU A 124 -1.19 1.56 -4.10
N LYS A 125 -1.76 2.02 -3.00
CA LYS A 125 -1.96 3.44 -2.72
C LYS A 125 -0.82 3.94 -1.84
N LYS A 126 -0.17 5.03 -2.26
CA LYS A 126 0.79 5.75 -1.42
C LYS A 126 0.07 6.81 -0.60
N THR A 127 0.33 6.83 0.71
CA THR A 127 -0.09 7.90 1.63
C THR A 127 1.12 8.30 2.46
N ASN A 128 1.61 9.53 2.28
CA ASN A 128 2.91 9.98 2.79
C ASN A 128 4.02 9.01 2.38
N ASP A 129 4.71 8.39 3.34
CA ASP A 129 5.78 7.43 3.09
C ASP A 129 5.29 5.98 3.09
N THR A 130 4.00 5.73 3.29
CA THR A 130 3.45 4.37 3.40
C THR A 130 2.76 3.92 2.13
N LEU A 131 2.80 2.61 1.88
CA LEU A 131 2.16 1.94 0.75
C LEU A 131 1.19 0.89 1.26
N SER A 132 -0.09 1.07 0.98
CA SER A 132 -1.15 0.12 1.34
C SER A 132 -1.79 -0.49 0.11
N LEU A 133 -2.41 -1.65 0.25
CA LEU A 133 -3.27 -2.22 -0.79
C LEU A 133 -4.36 -1.21 -1.18
N TYR A 134 -4.56 -1.04 -2.49
CA TYR A 134 -5.63 -0.20 -3.03
C TYR A 134 -6.78 -1.09 -3.48
N SER A 135 -7.73 -1.32 -2.57
CA SER A 135 -8.91 -2.19 -2.80
C SER A 135 -9.70 -1.82 -4.07
N LYS A 136 -9.72 -0.55 -4.47
CA LYS A 136 -10.42 -0.07 -5.67
C LYS A 136 -9.64 -0.27 -6.98
N GLY A 137 -8.32 -0.48 -6.92
CA GLY A 137 -7.47 -0.66 -8.10
C GLY A 137 -7.55 -2.06 -8.72
N GLY A 138 -8.09 -3.02 -7.96
CA GLY A 138 -8.17 -4.42 -8.37
C GLY A 138 -6.81 -5.10 -8.46
N THR A 139 -6.84 -6.37 -8.83
CA THR A 139 -5.64 -7.17 -9.07
C THR A 139 -5.68 -7.74 -10.46
N ILE A 140 -4.52 -7.88 -11.11
CA ILE A 140 -4.42 -8.54 -12.41
C ILE A 140 -3.39 -9.66 -12.40
N THR A 141 -3.69 -10.72 -13.14
CA THR A 141 -2.74 -11.76 -13.50
C THR A 141 -2.62 -11.85 -15.02
N CYS A 142 -1.39 -11.96 -15.52
CA CYS A 142 -1.03 -12.09 -16.92
C CYS A 142 -0.51 -13.49 -17.20
N THR A 143 -1.10 -14.16 -18.19
CA THR A 143 -0.66 -15.47 -18.66
C THR A 143 -0.11 -15.35 -20.07
N SER A 144 0.95 -16.12 -20.34
CA SER A 144 1.69 -16.10 -21.60
C SER A 144 1.46 -17.40 -22.37
N THR A 145 1.13 -17.32 -23.65
CA THR A 145 1.12 -18.46 -24.55
C THR A 145 2.08 -18.19 -25.70
N ASN A 146 3.04 -19.09 -25.96
CA ASN A 146 4.01 -18.98 -27.06
C ASN A 146 4.82 -17.67 -27.10
N CYS A 147 5.06 -17.02 -25.95
CA CYS A 147 5.79 -15.75 -25.90
C CYS A 147 7.33 -15.89 -25.96
N GLY A 148 7.85 -17.13 -25.92
CA GLY A 148 9.27 -17.40 -25.81
C GLY A 148 9.78 -17.19 -24.38
N ILE A 149 11.03 -16.73 -24.24
CA ILE A 149 11.70 -16.56 -22.93
C ILE A 149 11.12 -15.36 -22.16
N ALA A 150 10.65 -14.32 -22.86
CA ALA A 150 10.04 -13.17 -22.22
C ALA A 150 8.52 -13.39 -22.08
N GLY A 151 8.05 -13.63 -20.86
CA GLY A 151 6.64 -13.69 -20.52
C GLY A 151 5.94 -12.32 -20.59
N CYS A 152 4.61 -12.34 -20.59
CA CYS A 152 3.75 -11.18 -20.44
C CYS A 152 3.83 -10.65 -19.00
N LEU A 153 3.95 -9.34 -18.84
CA LEU A 153 4.08 -8.70 -17.54
C LEU A 153 2.89 -7.77 -17.28
N PRO A 154 2.39 -7.67 -16.04
CA PRO A 154 1.50 -6.60 -15.62
C PRO A 154 2.15 -5.23 -15.81
N VAL A 155 1.47 -4.35 -16.55
CA VAL A 155 1.87 -2.97 -16.81
C VAL A 155 0.67 -2.05 -16.67
N GLN A 156 0.91 -0.82 -16.24
CA GLN A 156 -0.12 0.22 -16.37
C GLN A 156 -0.05 0.90 -17.74
N THR A 157 -1.21 1.20 -18.30
CA THR A 157 -1.36 1.97 -19.53
C THR A 157 -2.49 2.98 -19.43
N THR A 158 -2.44 4.01 -20.28
CA THR A 158 -3.56 4.93 -20.49
C THR A 158 -4.44 4.38 -21.61
N VAL A 159 -5.74 4.29 -21.37
CA VAL A 159 -6.74 4.01 -22.40
C VAL A 159 -7.64 5.24 -22.52
N THR A 160 -7.82 5.73 -23.75
CA THR A 160 -8.72 6.86 -24.01
C THR A 160 -9.99 6.34 -24.66
N SER A 161 -11.15 6.61 -24.04
CA SER A 161 -12.48 6.35 -24.61
C SER A 161 -13.33 7.60 -24.46
N ASP A 162 -14.05 7.99 -25.52
CA ASP A 162 -14.97 9.13 -25.51
C ASP A 162 -14.38 10.45 -24.98
N GLY A 163 -13.08 10.68 -25.27
CA GLY A 163 -12.35 11.87 -24.84
C GLY A 163 -11.89 11.85 -23.38
N GLN A 164 -12.19 10.79 -22.62
CA GLN A 164 -11.69 10.58 -21.26
C GLN A 164 -10.55 9.56 -21.28
N SER A 165 -9.45 9.91 -20.61
CA SER A 165 -8.31 9.01 -20.44
C SER A 165 -8.38 8.36 -19.06
N VAL A 166 -8.43 7.03 -19.03
CA VAL A 166 -8.42 6.23 -17.81
C VAL A 166 -7.15 5.39 -17.73
N LYS A 167 -6.65 5.17 -16.52
CA LYS A 167 -5.50 4.30 -16.26
C LYS A 167 -5.98 2.91 -15.89
N VAL A 168 -5.35 1.92 -16.51
CA VAL A 168 -5.68 0.51 -16.26
C VAL A 168 -4.42 -0.33 -16.20
N TRP A 169 -4.40 -1.25 -15.25
CA TRP A 169 -3.48 -2.38 -15.27
C TRP A 169 -3.88 -3.36 -16.39
N THR A 170 -2.93 -3.70 -17.24
CA THR A 170 -3.08 -4.64 -18.35
C THR A 170 -1.84 -5.54 -18.47
N CYS A 171 -1.87 -6.49 -19.41
CA CYS A 171 -0.69 -7.26 -19.76
C CYS A 171 0.10 -6.56 -20.86
N SER A 172 1.43 -6.63 -20.77
CA SER A 172 2.30 -6.28 -21.87
C SER A 172 2.00 -7.14 -23.09
N THR A 173 2.46 -6.72 -24.27
CA THR A 173 2.34 -7.52 -25.49
C THR A 173 3.52 -8.47 -25.63
N CYS A 174 3.29 -9.60 -26.31
CA CYS A 174 4.33 -10.51 -26.74
C CYS A 174 4.72 -10.22 -28.20
N SER A 175 6.01 -10.32 -28.52
CA SER A 175 6.52 -10.02 -29.86
C SER A 175 6.41 -11.18 -30.85
N GLN A 176 6.11 -12.40 -30.36
CA GLN A 176 5.99 -13.58 -31.20
C GLN A 176 4.70 -13.56 -32.00
N ARG A 177 4.78 -13.99 -33.26
CA ARG A 177 3.67 -13.92 -34.22
C ARG A 177 2.44 -14.73 -33.79
N ASP A 178 2.66 -15.84 -33.12
CA ASP A 178 1.68 -16.77 -32.56
C ASP A 178 1.58 -16.68 -31.03
N GLY A 179 2.26 -15.70 -30.44
CA GLY A 179 2.20 -15.43 -29.01
C GLY A 179 0.91 -14.71 -28.64
N THR A 180 0.37 -15.01 -27.46
CA THR A 180 -0.74 -14.26 -26.88
C THR A 180 -0.52 -14.00 -25.39
N CYS A 181 -1.00 -12.85 -24.94
CA CYS A 181 -1.09 -12.49 -23.53
C CYS A 181 -2.57 -12.43 -23.13
N SER A 182 -2.94 -13.18 -22.10
CA SER A 182 -4.28 -13.13 -21.51
C SER A 182 -4.22 -12.51 -20.11
N LYS A 183 -5.26 -11.74 -19.79
CA LYS A 183 -5.44 -11.08 -18.49
C LYS A 183 -6.59 -11.73 -17.75
N THR A 184 -6.36 -12.09 -16.49
CA THR A 184 -7.39 -12.33 -15.49
C THR A 184 -7.38 -11.17 -14.49
N ALA A 185 -8.53 -10.78 -13.94
CA ALA A 185 -8.60 -9.69 -12.99
C ALA A 185 -9.70 -9.88 -11.94
N THR A 186 -9.42 -9.44 -10.72
CA THR A 186 -10.44 -9.25 -9.68
C THR A 186 -10.85 -7.78 -9.66
N ILE A 187 -12.15 -7.53 -9.79
CA ILE A 187 -12.75 -6.23 -9.54
C ILE A 187 -13.47 -6.32 -8.19
N SER A 188 -13.01 -5.55 -7.21
CA SER A 188 -13.76 -5.40 -5.96
C SER A 188 -14.90 -4.42 -6.20
N ILE A 189 -16.12 -4.95 -6.27
CA ILE A 189 -17.34 -4.13 -6.28
C ILE A 189 -17.65 -3.81 -4.82
N GLU A 190 -17.58 -2.54 -4.43
CA GLU A 190 -18.12 -2.12 -3.13
C GLU A 190 -19.64 -2.37 -3.12
N PRO A 191 -20.20 -2.95 -2.04
CA PRO A 191 -21.64 -3.08 -1.88
C PRO A 191 -22.34 -1.72 -1.78
#